data_AF-V2GE85-F1
#
_entry.id   AF-V2GE85-F1
#
_cell.length_a   1.000
_cell.length_b   1.000
_cell.length_c   1.000
_cell.angle_alpha   90.00
_cell.angle_beta   90.00
_cell.angle_gamma   90.00
#
_symmetry.space_group_name_H-M   'P 1'
#
loop_
_entity.id
_entity.type
_entity.pdbx_description
1 polymer ?
#
loop_
_entity_poly.entity_id
_entity_poly.type
_entity_poly.pdbx_seq_one_letter_code
_entity_poly.pdbx_strand_id
1 'polypeptide(L)'
;MRTGQWPRRAGQDYIARHAEERGLIPHAVVRRTVEGATPARAWREHLGLTQSDVAARIGISQSAYAQQERGERLRKSTREKIAAALGIQPRQLDF
;
A
#
# COMPACT_ATOMS: atom_id res chain seq x y z
N MET A 1 -20.04 39.12 9.88
CA MET A 1 -20.31 37.67 9.75
C MET A 1 -19.32 37.13 8.72
N ARG A 2 -18.26 36.42 9.14
CA ARG A 2 -17.22 35.90 8.24
C ARG A 2 -17.52 34.43 7.94
N THR A 3 -17.88 34.16 6.69
CA THR A 3 -17.98 32.81 6.13
C THR A 3 -16.60 32.17 6.09
N GLY A 4 -16.38 31.18 6.95
CA GLY A 4 -15.17 30.36 6.96
C GLY A 4 -15.09 29.49 5.72
N GLN A 5 -14.37 29.94 4.70
CA GLN A 5 -13.99 29.11 3.57
C GLN A 5 -12.88 28.15 4.04
N TRP A 6 -13.24 26.93 4.42
CA TRP A 6 -12.25 25.90 4.74
C TRP A 6 -11.47 25.55 3.46
N PRO A 7 -10.13 25.65 3.45
CA PRO A 7 -9.33 25.26 2.30
C PRO A 7 -9.39 23.74 2.16
N ARG A 8 -10.03 23.24 1.09
CA ARG A 8 -10.26 21.80 0.85
C ARG A 8 -9.00 20.91 0.88
N ARG A 9 -7.79 21.47 0.84
CA ARG A 9 -6.52 20.74 0.87
C ARG A 9 -6.09 20.29 2.27
N ALA A 10 -6.42 21.04 3.33
CA ALA A 10 -5.93 20.75 4.69
C ALA A 10 -6.55 19.47 5.30
N GLY A 11 -7.76 19.09 4.89
CA GLY A 11 -8.43 17.88 5.39
C GLY A 11 -7.85 16.57 4.84
N GLN A 12 -7.31 16.58 3.62
CA GLN A 12 -6.75 15.38 2.98
C GLN A 12 -5.39 15.00 3.60
N ASP A 13 -4.54 15.99 3.86
CA ASP A 13 -3.24 15.79 4.51
C ASP A 13 -3.37 15.34 5.97
N TYR A 14 -4.41 15.82 6.67
CA TYR A 14 -4.70 15.40 8.05
C TYR A 14 -5.11 13.92 8.12
N ILE A 15 -6.01 13.49 7.23
CA ILE A 15 -6.45 12.09 7.13
C ILE A 15 -5.29 11.19 6.72
N ALA A 16 -4.44 11.61 5.78
CA ALA A 16 -3.30 10.82 5.31
C ALA A 16 -2.30 10.53 6.43
N ARG A 17 -1.88 11.54 7.22
CA ARG A 17 -0.96 11.33 8.36
C ARG A 17 -1.56 10.47 9.46
N HIS A 18 -2.83 10.68 9.79
CA HIS A 18 -3.51 9.89 10.83
C HIS A 18 -3.79 8.45 10.36
N ALA A 19 -4.02 8.24 9.06
CA ALA A 19 -4.16 6.91 8.46
C ALA A 19 -2.82 6.15 8.49
N GLU A 20 -1.71 6.85 8.27
CA GLU A 20 -0.36 6.31 8.39
C GLU A 20 -0.08 5.83 9.82
N GLU A 21 -0.36 6.65 10.85
CA GLU A 21 -0.16 6.30 12.26
C GLU A 21 -1.06 5.13 12.71
N ARG A 22 -2.34 5.14 12.31
CA ARG A 22 -3.32 4.11 12.65
C ARG A 22 -3.22 2.85 11.79
N GLY A 23 -2.37 2.84 10.76
CA GLY A 23 -2.22 1.73 9.82
C GLY A 23 -3.53 1.37 9.12
N LEU A 24 -4.32 2.38 8.75
CA LEU A 24 -5.58 2.17 8.06
C LEU A 24 -5.33 1.67 6.63
N ILE A 25 -6.23 0.83 6.14
CA ILE A 25 -6.17 0.30 4.78
C ILE A 25 -7.25 1.00 3.95
N PRO A 26 -6.90 1.66 2.82
CA PRO A 26 -7.88 2.30 1.97
C PRO A 26 -8.95 1.31 1.50
N HIS A 27 -10.21 1.75 1.44
CA HIS A 27 -11.32 0.90 0.98
C HIS A 27 -11.07 0.32 -0.43
N ALA A 28 -10.40 1.06 -1.31
CA ALA A 28 -10.03 0.56 -2.64
C ALA A 28 -9.11 -0.67 -2.57
N VAL A 29 -8.16 -0.71 -1.62
CA VAL A 29 -7.27 -1.85 -1.42
C VAL A 29 -8.08 -3.05 -0.92
N VAL A 30 -8.93 -2.86 0.10
CA VAL A 30 -9.80 -3.93 0.63
C VAL A 30 -10.74 -4.49 -0.44
N ARG A 31 -11.34 -3.63 -1.27
CA ARG A 31 -12.19 -4.07 -2.37
C ARG A 31 -11.42 -4.97 -3.34
N ARG A 32 -10.19 -4.59 -3.72
CA ARG A 32 -9.37 -5.40 -4.63
C ARG A 32 -9.00 -6.75 -4.05
N THR A 33 -8.76 -6.84 -2.74
CA THR A 33 -8.49 -8.13 -2.10
C THR A 33 -9.72 -9.03 -2.06
N VAL A 34 -10.91 -8.47 -1.82
CA VAL A 34 -12.18 -9.21 -1.94
C VAL A 34 -12.43 -9.70 -3.38
N GLU A 35 -11.98 -8.95 -4.37
CA GLU A 35 -11.99 -9.35 -5.80
C GLU A 35 -10.88 -10.38 -6.16
N GLY A 36 -10.07 -10.82 -5.18
CA GLY A 36 -9.06 -11.88 -5.35
C GLY A 36 -7.62 -11.42 -5.56
N ALA A 37 -7.33 -10.11 -5.46
CA ALA A 37 -5.95 -9.65 -5.44
C ALA A 37 -5.27 -9.98 -4.10
N THR A 38 -3.97 -10.27 -4.13
CA THR A 38 -3.20 -10.32 -2.87
C THR A 38 -3.08 -8.91 -2.28
N PRO A 39 -2.91 -8.77 -0.95
CA PRO A 39 -2.68 -7.46 -0.32
C PRO A 39 -1.55 -6.66 -0.97
N ALA A 40 -0.43 -7.33 -1.31
CA ALA A 40 0.70 -6.69 -1.98
C ALA A 40 0.33 -6.14 -3.36
N ARG A 41 -0.41 -6.93 -4.16
CA ARG A 41 -0.89 -6.50 -5.48
C ARG A 41 -1.88 -5.33 -5.36
N ALA A 42 -2.83 -5.43 -4.44
CA ALA A 42 -3.86 -4.41 -4.23
C ALA A 42 -3.24 -3.05 -3.85
N TRP A 43 -2.27 -3.04 -2.93
CA TRP A 43 -1.52 -1.84 -2.59
C TRP A 43 -0.69 -1.29 -3.74
N ARG A 44 0.03 -2.17 -4.45
CA ARG A 44 0.84 -1.76 -5.59
C ARG A 44 0.00 -1.07 -6.67
N GLU A 45 -1.13 -1.67 -7.03
CA GLU A 45 -2.08 -1.09 -8.00
C GLU A 45 -2.69 0.23 -7.48
N HIS A 46 -3.03 0.31 -6.19
CA HIS A 46 -3.55 1.54 -5.58
C HIS A 46 -2.55 2.70 -5.61
N LEU A 47 -1.25 2.40 -5.47
CA LEU A 47 -0.14 3.36 -5.52
C LEU A 47 0.34 3.65 -6.95
N GLY A 48 -0.27 3.04 -7.97
CA GLY A 48 0.09 3.24 -9.38
C GLY A 48 1.45 2.65 -9.77
N LEU A 49 1.93 1.63 -9.05
CA LEU A 49 3.24 1.02 -9.27
C LEU A 49 3.15 -0.24 -10.14
N THR A 50 4.17 -0.48 -10.95
CA THR A 50 4.36 -1.74 -11.67
C THR A 50 5.14 -2.74 -10.83
N GLN A 51 5.10 -4.02 -11.21
CA GLN A 51 5.94 -5.04 -10.56
C GLN A 51 7.44 -4.70 -10.67
N SER A 52 7.85 -4.11 -11.79
CA SER A 52 9.24 -3.69 -12.02
C SER A 52 9.64 -2.55 -11.08
N ASP A 53 8.74 -1.60 -10.80
CA ASP A 53 9.03 -0.51 -9.86
C ASP A 53 9.31 -1.03 -8.45
N VAL A 54 8.47 -1.96 -7.96
CA VAL A 54 8.66 -2.53 -6.63
C VAL A 54 9.88 -3.44 -6.58
N ALA A 55 10.11 -4.24 -7.62
CA ALA A 55 11.30 -5.07 -7.74
C ALA A 55 12.59 -4.24 -7.69
N ALA A 56 12.64 -3.12 -8.42
CA ALA A 56 13.77 -2.20 -8.42
C ALA A 56 14.02 -1.59 -7.03
N ARG A 57 12.96 -1.20 -6.30
CA ARG A 57 13.08 -0.68 -4.93
C ARG A 57 13.61 -1.71 -3.93
N ILE A 58 13.31 -2.99 -4.13
CA ILE A 58 13.78 -4.09 -3.25
C ILE A 58 15.16 -4.61 -3.69
N GLY A 59 15.58 -4.34 -4.93
CA GLY A 59 16.83 -4.84 -5.50
C GLY A 59 16.75 -6.30 -5.96
N ILE A 60 15.61 -6.73 -6.51
CA ILE A 60 15.41 -8.08 -7.07
C ILE A 60 14.91 -8.01 -8.51
N SER A 61 14.87 -9.15 -9.20
CA SER A 61 14.25 -9.21 -10.54
C SER A 61 12.74 -9.03 -10.46
N GLN A 62 12.14 -8.51 -11.54
CA GLN A 62 10.68 -8.43 -11.69
C GLN A 62 10.02 -9.81 -11.52
N SER A 63 10.62 -10.87 -12.08
CA SER A 63 10.11 -12.24 -11.96
C SER A 63 10.13 -12.76 -10.53
N ALA A 64 11.18 -12.46 -9.75
CA ALA A 64 11.25 -12.79 -8.34
C ALA A 64 10.18 -12.05 -7.54
N TYR A 65 9.96 -10.77 -7.81
CA TYR A 65 8.87 -10.02 -7.18
C TYR A 65 7.50 -10.57 -7.57
N ALA A 66 7.26 -10.91 -8.83
CA ALA A 66 6.01 -11.50 -9.29
C ALA A 66 5.72 -12.87 -8.63
N GLN A 67 6.75 -13.65 -8.29
CA GLN A 67 6.59 -14.86 -7.48
C GLN A 67 6.21 -14.52 -6.03
N GLN A 68 6.86 -13.53 -5.41
CA GLN A 68 6.53 -13.09 -4.06
C GLN A 68 5.10 -12.52 -3.97
N GLU A 69 4.70 -11.68 -4.92
CA GLU A 69 3.39 -11.03 -4.97
C GLU A 69 2.23 -12.02 -5.07
N ARG A 70 2.43 -13.16 -5.74
CA ARG A 70 1.44 -14.23 -5.86
C ARG A 70 1.30 -15.09 -4.61
N GLY A 71 2.22 -14.98 -3.66
CA GLY A 71 2.15 -15.75 -2.42
C GLY A 71 1.01 -15.25 -1.52
N GLU A 72 0.10 -16.15 -1.15
CA GLU A 72 -1.02 -15.84 -0.24
C GLU A 72 -0.54 -15.33 1.12
N ARG A 73 0.57 -15.89 1.62
CA ARG A 73 1.16 -15.51 2.92
C ARG A 73 2.65 -15.22 2.77
N LEU A 74 2.99 -13.93 2.89
CA LEU A 74 4.38 -13.49 2.84
C LEU A 74 5.13 -13.88 4.14
N ARG A 75 6.36 -14.39 4.00
CA ARG A 75 7.30 -14.49 5.12
C ARG A 75 7.56 -13.10 5.70
N LYS A 76 7.82 -13.03 7.01
CA LYS A 76 8.04 -11.76 7.73
C LYS A 76 9.04 -10.83 7.02
N SER A 77 10.23 -11.34 6.70
CA SER A 77 11.28 -10.54 6.04
C SER A 77 10.90 -10.05 4.65
N THR A 78 10.18 -10.86 3.87
CA THR A 78 9.66 -10.46 2.56
C THR A 78 8.59 -9.38 2.71
N ARG A 79 7.67 -9.55 3.66
CA ARG A 79 6.61 -8.58 3.96
C ARG A 79 7.19 -7.22 4.36
N GLU A 80 8.20 -7.20 5.20
CA GLU A 80 8.91 -5.98 5.62
C GLU A 80 9.54 -5.25 4.43
N LYS A 81 10.24 -5.99 3.56
CA LYS A 81 10.85 -5.43 2.34
C LYS A 81 9.81 -4.85 1.37
N ILE A 82 8.72 -5.58 1.13
CA ILE A 82 7.64 -5.13 0.25
C ILE A 82 6.94 -3.91 0.83
N ALA A 83 6.62 -3.92 2.13
CA ALA A 83 5.99 -2.79 2.81
C ALA A 83 6.86 -1.53 2.72
N ALA A 84 8.16 -1.65 2.98
CA ALA A 84 9.10 -0.55 2.83
C ALA A 84 9.14 -0.01 1.38
N ALA A 85 9.16 -0.89 0.38
CA ALA A 85 9.15 -0.49 -1.03
C ALA A 85 7.85 0.20 -1.46
N LEU A 86 6.72 -0.12 -0.81
CA LEU A 86 5.42 0.51 -1.04
C LEU A 86 5.18 1.76 -0.18
N GLY A 87 6.03 2.04 0.81
CA GLY A 87 5.84 3.16 1.74
C GLY A 87 4.68 2.93 2.72
N ILE A 88 4.45 1.69 3.14
CA ILE A 88 3.38 1.31 4.08
C ILE A 88 3.95 0.49 5.24
N GLN A 89 3.13 0.24 6.25
CA GLN A 89 3.50 -0.63 7.36
C GLN A 89 3.33 -2.11 7.01
N PRO A 90 4.18 -3.02 7.53
CA PRO A 90 4.05 -4.46 7.26
C PRO A 90 2.69 -5.05 7.63
N ARG A 91 2.03 -4.54 8.67
CA ARG A 91 0.69 -4.98 9.09
C ARG A 91 -0.40 -4.68 8.04
N GLN A 92 -0.19 -3.68 7.17
CA GLN A 92 -1.09 -3.36 6.07
C GLN A 92 -0.98 -4.36 4.90
N LEU A 93 -0.17 -5.41 5.03
CA LEU A 93 -0.07 -6.54 4.08
C LEU A 93 -0.53 -7.87 4.69
N ASP A 94 -1.07 -7.88 5.91
CA ASP A 94 -1.40 -9.09 6.67
C ASP A 94 -2.88 -9.10 7.07
N PHE A 95 -3.75 -9.29 6.08
CA PHE A 95 -5.20 -9.39 6.24
C PHE A 95 -5.81 -10.28 5.17
#